data_AF-A0AAU5Q0R6-F1
#
_entry.id   AF-A0AAU5Q0R6-F1
#
_cell.length_a   1.000
_cell.length_b   1.000
_cell.length_c   1.000
_cell.angle_alpha   90.00
_cell.angle_beta   90.00
_cell.angle_gamma   90.00
#
_symmetry.space_group_name_H-M   'P 1'
#
loop_
_entity.id
_entity.type
_entity.pdbx_description
1 polymer ?
#
loop_
_entity_poly.entity_id
_entity_poly.type
_entity_poly.pdbx_seq_one_letter_code
_entity_poly.pdbx_strand_id
1 'polypeptide(L)'
;MTVDEGARTVTVTPGRAAQELELRRDEFRLAVQLGLVRTVPAGEGGRRRVERGELDRLRAAPDFPVGLRERVHAVGTGEAAALLEITPERFVRLARTGHVSPVRFSLNRYRAVVWTYLAEEVAAFGLTCPALLTGRLPVELRERLAAHEDLRPRNWRTRRLGALLRATDDPWARAAAMASMLDPVQVAEVVDDPYERAHLDRLRPSAPPGMPVRAEARDIAERLMRADDPDEILWHRMSLALALDEARTEQPAPYPGASGRPGAAGEWPGGGVSLGMSRRPGVATAEPGPLLPPARAVPAMRAVPSLPPLPPAVPVASAPVHGLVPASASGSAPAPAPAPPPAPAPPPAPVPAGLPSAVDRPPSRPAARARLLDRLRRRRAADRGRAGGRKRPASWP
;
A
#
# COMPACT_ATOMS: atom_id res chain seq x y z
N MET A 1 -36.33 30.83 -15.04
CA MET A 1 -35.16 30.61 -14.16
C MET A 1 -34.97 29.11 -14.04
N THR A 2 -33.91 28.60 -14.66
CA THR A 2 -33.54 27.18 -14.76
C THR A 2 -32.73 26.79 -13.53
N VAL A 3 -33.28 25.92 -12.69
CA VAL A 3 -32.62 25.41 -11.48
C VAL A 3 -32.02 24.05 -11.79
N ASP A 4 -30.69 24.07 -11.92
CA ASP A 4 -29.69 23.05 -11.58
C ASP A 4 -30.09 21.56 -11.71
N GLU A 5 -29.95 21.05 -12.93
CA GLU A 5 -29.90 19.61 -13.19
C GLU A 5 -28.50 19.10 -12.77
N GLY A 6 -28.39 18.74 -11.49
CA GLY A 6 -27.16 18.23 -10.90
C GLY A 6 -26.49 17.19 -11.79
N ALA A 7 -25.31 17.54 -12.29
CA ALA A 7 -24.50 16.70 -13.17
C ALA A 7 -24.25 15.34 -12.51
N ARG A 8 -25.06 14.33 -12.88
CA ARG A 8 -24.77 12.93 -12.57
C ARG A 8 -23.44 12.62 -13.23
N THR A 9 -22.37 12.60 -12.46
CA THR A 9 -21.05 12.20 -12.96
C THR A 9 -21.18 10.81 -13.55
N VAL A 10 -21.01 10.71 -14.86
CA VAL A 10 -21.11 9.44 -15.57
C VAL A 10 -19.95 8.57 -15.12
N THR A 11 -20.24 7.52 -14.36
CA THR A 11 -19.22 6.61 -13.82
C THR A 11 -19.12 5.34 -14.64
N VAL A 12 -17.89 4.94 -14.95
CA VAL A 12 -17.55 3.81 -15.82
C VAL A 12 -17.04 2.64 -14.96
N THR A 13 -17.41 1.42 -15.35
CA THR A 13 -16.91 0.21 -14.66
C THR A 13 -15.41 0.03 -14.88
N PRO A 14 -14.66 -0.54 -13.92
CA PRO A 14 -13.21 -0.76 -14.04
C PRO A 14 -12.79 -1.52 -15.30
N GLY A 15 -13.59 -2.52 -15.72
CA GLY A 15 -13.30 -3.29 -16.94
C GLY A 15 -13.39 -2.45 -18.20
N ARG A 16 -14.42 -1.59 -18.30
CA ARG A 16 -14.57 -0.67 -19.42
C ARG A 16 -13.52 0.43 -19.37
N ALA A 17 -13.23 0.98 -18.20
CA ALA A 17 -12.17 1.97 -18.00
C ALA A 17 -10.78 1.43 -18.43
N ALA A 18 -10.46 0.17 -18.09
CA ALA A 18 -9.20 -0.45 -18.51
C ALA A 18 -9.10 -0.56 -20.04
N GLN A 19 -10.17 -0.99 -20.72
CA GLN A 19 -10.22 -1.02 -22.19
C GLN A 19 -10.05 0.38 -22.79
N GLU A 20 -10.72 1.37 -22.21
CA GLU A 20 -10.73 2.75 -22.68
C GLU A 20 -9.38 3.47 -22.49
N LEU A 21 -8.62 3.09 -21.46
CA LEU A 21 -7.24 3.53 -21.22
C LEU A 21 -6.20 2.65 -21.93
N GLU A 22 -6.65 1.65 -22.69
CA GLU A 22 -5.83 0.63 -23.33
C GLU A 22 -4.81 -0.05 -22.38
N LEU A 23 -5.22 -0.29 -21.14
CA LEU A 23 -4.42 -0.98 -20.11
C LEU A 23 -4.91 -2.41 -19.93
N ARG A 24 -3.97 -3.32 -19.67
CA ARG A 24 -4.32 -4.66 -19.17
C ARG A 24 -4.99 -4.52 -17.80
N ARG A 25 -5.78 -5.52 -17.40
CA ARG A 25 -6.49 -5.51 -16.10
C ARG A 25 -5.54 -5.26 -14.92
N ASP A 26 -4.35 -5.88 -14.93
CA ASP A 26 -3.37 -5.72 -13.86
C ASP A 26 -2.60 -4.39 -13.95
N GLU A 27 -2.41 -3.84 -15.13
CA GLU A 27 -1.84 -2.50 -15.33
C GLU A 27 -2.82 -1.42 -14.85
N PHE A 28 -4.11 -1.57 -15.16
CA PHE A 28 -5.15 -0.68 -14.66
C PHE A 28 -5.24 -0.70 -13.13
N ARG A 29 -5.24 -1.90 -12.52
CA ARG A 29 -5.18 -2.03 -11.06
C ARG A 29 -3.94 -1.37 -10.47
N LEU A 30 -2.80 -1.45 -11.19
CA LEU A 30 -1.59 -0.79 -10.74
C LEU A 30 -1.75 0.73 -10.80
N ALA A 31 -2.33 1.24 -11.89
CA ALA A 31 -2.59 2.66 -12.07
C ALA A 31 -3.43 3.24 -10.93
N VAL A 32 -4.46 2.51 -10.50
CA VAL A 32 -5.29 2.88 -9.35
C VAL A 32 -4.48 2.86 -8.05
N GLN A 33 -3.70 1.80 -7.79
CA GLN A 33 -2.86 1.68 -6.59
C GLN A 33 -1.80 2.80 -6.49
N LEU A 34 -1.23 3.19 -7.63
CA LEU A 34 -0.27 4.30 -7.73
C LEU A 34 -0.95 5.69 -7.66
N GLY A 35 -2.28 5.77 -7.70
CA GLY A 35 -3.03 7.02 -7.70
C GLY A 35 -2.98 7.77 -9.05
N LEU A 36 -2.57 7.08 -10.13
CA LEU A 36 -2.55 7.64 -11.48
C LEU A 36 -3.95 7.74 -12.09
N VAL A 37 -4.82 6.79 -11.72
CA VAL A 37 -6.25 6.77 -12.07
C VAL A 37 -7.04 6.98 -10.79
N ARG A 38 -7.80 8.08 -10.73
CA ARG A 38 -8.70 8.36 -9.61
C ARG A 38 -9.96 7.50 -9.72
N THR A 39 -10.42 7.01 -8.58
CA THR A 39 -11.63 6.17 -8.50
C THR A 39 -12.54 6.66 -7.40
N VAL A 40 -13.84 6.62 -7.65
CA VAL A 40 -14.89 6.99 -6.71
C VAL A 40 -15.59 5.74 -6.17
N PRO A 41 -16.00 5.73 -4.89
CA PRO A 41 -16.83 4.65 -4.36
C PRO A 41 -18.16 4.60 -5.12
N ALA A 42 -18.65 3.40 -5.41
CA ALA A 42 -19.91 3.18 -6.10
C ALA A 42 -20.76 2.15 -5.35
N GLY A 43 -21.75 2.65 -4.61
CA GLY A 43 -22.68 1.84 -3.80
C GLY A 43 -22.04 1.21 -2.55
N GLU A 44 -22.87 0.50 -1.78
CA GLU A 44 -22.53 -0.06 -0.45
C GLU A 44 -21.59 -1.29 -0.47
N GLY A 45 -20.97 -1.62 -1.61
CA GLY A 45 -20.20 -2.85 -1.80
C GLY A 45 -18.70 -2.68 -1.99
N GLY A 46 -18.12 -1.51 -1.68
CA GLY A 46 -16.70 -1.21 -1.91
C GLY A 46 -16.27 -1.25 -3.38
N ARG A 47 -17.22 -1.34 -4.31
CA ARG A 47 -16.98 -1.34 -5.75
C ARG A 47 -16.59 0.06 -6.15
N ARG A 48 -15.41 0.23 -6.76
CA ARG A 48 -14.97 1.53 -7.24
C ARG A 48 -15.20 1.69 -8.72
N ARG A 49 -15.57 2.89 -9.13
CA ARG A 49 -15.75 3.29 -10.53
C ARG A 49 -14.81 4.42 -10.89
N VAL A 50 -14.60 4.61 -12.18
CA VAL A 50 -13.82 5.73 -12.71
C VAL A 50 -14.80 6.75 -13.28
N GLU A 51 -14.64 8.02 -12.93
CA GLU A 51 -15.44 9.07 -13.53
C GLU A 51 -15.07 9.27 -15.00
N ARG A 52 -16.06 9.57 -15.85
CA ARG A 52 -15.81 9.80 -17.27
C ARG A 52 -14.81 10.93 -17.52
N GLY A 53 -14.92 12.02 -16.76
CA GLY A 53 -13.98 13.14 -16.83
C GLY A 53 -12.53 12.76 -16.49
N GLU A 54 -12.31 11.78 -15.62
CA GLU A 54 -10.97 11.26 -15.35
C GLU A 54 -10.40 10.49 -16.54
N LEU A 55 -11.23 9.71 -17.24
CA LEU A 55 -10.81 9.03 -18.47
C LEU A 55 -10.46 10.04 -19.57
N ASP A 56 -11.28 11.07 -19.72
CA ASP A 56 -11.07 12.11 -20.73
C ASP A 56 -9.80 12.91 -20.42
N ARG A 57 -9.55 13.24 -19.15
CA ARG A 57 -8.29 13.87 -18.70
C ARG A 57 -7.06 13.03 -19.08
N LEU A 58 -7.11 11.72 -18.85
CA LEU A 58 -5.99 10.83 -19.13
C LEU A 58 -5.78 10.62 -20.64
N ARG A 59 -6.86 10.62 -21.43
CA ARG A 59 -6.82 10.52 -22.89
C ARG A 59 -6.36 11.80 -23.58
N ALA A 60 -6.70 12.96 -23.02
CA ALA A 60 -6.26 14.25 -23.52
C ALA A 60 -4.75 14.51 -23.29
N ALA A 61 -4.07 13.65 -22.52
CA ALA A 61 -2.64 13.77 -22.29
C ALA A 61 -1.87 13.51 -23.61
N PRO A 62 -0.87 14.34 -23.97
CA PRO A 62 -0.16 14.24 -25.25
C PRO A 62 0.69 12.96 -25.38
N ASP A 63 0.97 12.29 -24.27
CA ASP A 63 1.70 11.03 -24.21
C ASP A 63 0.78 9.79 -24.21
N PHE A 64 -0.54 9.97 -24.27
CA PHE A 64 -1.49 8.86 -24.25
C PHE A 64 -1.44 8.02 -25.55
N PRO A 65 -1.54 6.68 -25.47
CA PRO A 65 -1.57 5.82 -24.28
C PRO A 65 -0.19 5.43 -23.74
N VAL A 66 0.87 5.74 -24.50
CA VAL A 66 2.21 5.18 -24.26
C VAL A 66 2.80 5.63 -22.92
N GLY A 67 2.72 6.91 -22.58
CA GLY A 67 3.23 7.43 -21.32
C GLY A 67 2.46 6.91 -20.10
N LEU A 68 1.16 6.66 -20.23
CA LEU A 68 0.39 6.00 -19.16
C LEU A 68 0.86 4.55 -18.97
N ARG A 69 1.07 3.80 -20.06
CA ARG A 69 1.62 2.43 -20.00
C ARG A 69 3.00 2.39 -19.39
N GLU A 70 3.89 3.33 -19.73
CA GLU A 70 5.23 3.44 -19.15
C GLU A 70 5.18 3.65 -17.63
N ARG A 71 4.28 4.53 -17.14
CA ARG A 71 4.06 4.80 -15.71
C ARG A 71 3.51 3.62 -14.91
N VAL A 72 2.94 2.60 -15.57
CA VAL A 72 2.41 1.38 -14.92
C VAL A 72 3.17 0.13 -15.34
N HIS A 73 4.28 0.28 -16.07
CA HIS A 73 5.04 -0.84 -16.56
C HIS A 73 5.82 -1.48 -15.40
N ALA A 74 5.37 -2.65 -14.97
CA ALA A 74 6.04 -3.45 -13.94
C ALA A 74 6.97 -4.48 -14.58
N VAL A 75 8.21 -4.54 -14.09
CA VAL A 75 9.28 -5.40 -14.58
C VAL A 75 9.79 -6.33 -13.50
N GLY A 76 10.24 -7.53 -13.89
CA GLY A 76 10.93 -8.45 -12.98
C GLY A 76 12.40 -8.07 -12.76
N THR A 77 13.08 -8.78 -11.86
CA THR A 77 14.51 -8.56 -11.53
C THR A 77 15.42 -8.54 -12.75
N GLY A 78 15.30 -9.50 -13.67
CA GLY A 78 16.17 -9.58 -14.85
C GLY A 78 15.97 -8.42 -15.81
N GLU A 79 14.71 -8.05 -16.06
CA GLU A 79 14.37 -6.89 -16.90
C GLU A 79 14.80 -5.58 -16.24
N ALA A 80 14.63 -5.43 -14.92
CA ALA A 80 15.07 -4.26 -14.17
C ALA A 80 16.60 -4.11 -14.17
N ALA A 81 17.35 -5.20 -14.02
CA ALA A 81 18.80 -5.20 -14.15
C ALA A 81 19.23 -4.82 -15.58
N ALA A 82 18.55 -5.37 -16.58
CA ALA A 82 18.75 -4.98 -17.97
C ALA A 82 18.48 -3.49 -18.17
N LEU A 83 17.41 -2.90 -17.60
CA LEU A 83 17.11 -1.46 -17.69
C LEU A 83 18.26 -0.57 -17.20
N LEU A 84 19.05 -1.05 -16.25
CA LEU A 84 20.17 -0.35 -15.63
C LEU A 84 21.54 -0.73 -16.20
N GLU A 85 21.63 -1.64 -17.17
CA GLU A 85 22.91 -2.16 -17.68
C GLU A 85 23.80 -2.80 -16.59
N ILE A 86 23.18 -3.49 -15.62
CA ILE A 86 23.89 -4.20 -14.56
C ILE A 86 23.52 -5.69 -14.50
N THR A 87 24.29 -6.47 -13.75
CA THR A 87 23.95 -7.87 -13.52
C THR A 87 22.72 -8.02 -12.60
N PRO A 88 21.92 -9.09 -12.77
CA PRO A 88 20.79 -9.38 -11.88
C PRO A 88 21.18 -9.45 -10.40
N GLU A 89 22.35 -10.01 -10.07
CA GLU A 89 22.83 -10.14 -8.69
C GLU A 89 23.08 -8.76 -8.08
N ARG A 90 23.68 -7.84 -8.85
CA ARG A 90 23.89 -6.46 -8.41
C ARG A 90 22.56 -5.76 -8.17
N PHE A 91 21.59 -5.93 -9.09
CA PHE A 91 20.27 -5.35 -8.91
C PHE A 91 19.58 -5.87 -7.64
N VAL A 92 19.64 -7.19 -7.37
CA VAL A 92 19.06 -7.77 -6.15
C VAL A 92 19.70 -7.16 -4.90
N ARG A 93 21.02 -6.97 -4.87
CA ARG A 93 21.71 -6.30 -3.75
C ARG A 93 21.24 -4.85 -3.55
N LEU A 94 21.04 -4.10 -4.64
CA LEU A 94 20.54 -2.73 -4.58
C LEU A 94 19.07 -2.66 -4.16
N ALA A 95 18.24 -3.61 -4.60
CA ALA A 95 16.85 -3.69 -4.19
C ALA A 95 16.71 -4.02 -2.70
N ARG A 96 17.54 -4.94 -2.18
CA ARG A 96 17.58 -5.31 -0.75
C ARG A 96 17.93 -4.14 0.17
N THR A 97 18.76 -3.21 -0.30
CA THR A 97 19.14 -2.01 0.48
C THR A 97 18.07 -0.92 0.48
N GLY A 98 16.95 -1.11 -0.25
CA GLY A 98 15.79 -0.24 -0.22
C GLY A 98 15.77 0.88 -1.26
N HIS A 99 16.77 0.97 -2.14
CA HIS A 99 16.86 2.03 -3.15
C HIS A 99 15.80 1.94 -4.24
N VAL A 100 15.27 0.74 -4.47
CA VAL A 100 14.15 0.50 -5.37
C VAL A 100 13.12 -0.31 -4.60
N SER A 101 11.88 0.20 -4.55
CA SER A 101 10.80 -0.43 -3.81
C SER A 101 10.01 -1.36 -4.72
N PRO A 102 9.69 -2.60 -4.29
CA PRO A 102 8.82 -3.46 -5.06
C PRO A 102 7.41 -2.88 -5.14
N VAL A 103 6.73 -3.14 -6.25
CA VAL A 103 5.34 -2.74 -6.45
C VAL A 103 4.38 -3.90 -6.23
N ARG A 104 4.80 -5.12 -6.56
CA ARG A 104 4.08 -6.38 -6.29
C ARG A 104 5.06 -7.50 -6.01
N PHE A 105 4.53 -8.55 -5.40
CA PHE A 105 5.20 -9.83 -5.32
C PHE A 105 4.27 -10.94 -5.84
N SER A 106 4.87 -12.04 -6.27
CA SER A 106 4.19 -13.32 -6.46
C SER A 106 5.04 -14.42 -5.82
N LEU A 107 4.43 -15.57 -5.54
CA LEU A 107 5.18 -16.76 -5.15
C LEU A 107 5.29 -17.68 -6.36
N ASN A 108 6.50 -18.18 -6.63
CA ASN A 108 6.69 -19.17 -7.68
C ASN A 108 6.20 -20.57 -7.23
N ARG A 109 6.28 -21.56 -8.13
CA ARG A 109 5.93 -22.97 -7.82
C ARG A 109 6.70 -23.53 -6.61
N TYR A 110 7.89 -23.01 -6.37
CA TYR A 110 8.78 -23.38 -5.26
C TYR A 110 8.60 -22.49 -4.01
N ARG A 111 7.54 -21.67 -3.98
CA ARG A 111 7.19 -20.75 -2.88
C ARG A 111 8.22 -19.65 -2.62
N ALA A 112 9.15 -19.40 -3.54
CA ALA A 112 10.06 -18.26 -3.45
C ALA A 112 9.37 -16.97 -3.90
N VAL A 113 9.67 -15.87 -3.21
CA VAL A 113 9.10 -14.55 -3.50
C VAL A 113 9.75 -13.95 -4.74
N VAL A 114 8.93 -13.69 -5.76
CA VAL A 114 9.30 -12.99 -6.98
C VAL A 114 8.81 -11.56 -6.89
N TRP A 115 9.75 -10.62 -6.80
CA TRP A 115 9.46 -9.19 -6.75
C TRP A 115 9.35 -8.59 -8.14
N THR A 116 8.43 -7.64 -8.28
CA THR A 116 8.30 -6.79 -9.47
C THR A 116 8.46 -5.33 -9.07
N TYR A 117 9.03 -4.55 -9.97
CA TYR A 117 9.41 -3.16 -9.74
C TYR A 117 8.82 -2.28 -10.84
N LEU A 118 8.60 -1.01 -10.55
CA LEU A 118 8.15 -0.08 -11.58
C LEU A 118 9.34 0.30 -12.48
N ALA A 119 9.21 0.11 -13.78
CA ALA A 119 10.28 0.40 -14.75
C ALA A 119 10.73 1.86 -14.69
N GLU A 120 9.80 2.78 -14.51
CA GLU A 120 10.08 4.21 -14.34
C GLU A 120 10.93 4.49 -13.09
N GLU A 121 10.61 3.87 -11.95
CA GLU A 121 11.39 4.05 -10.71
C GLU A 121 12.79 3.45 -10.83
N VAL A 122 12.90 2.28 -11.48
CA VAL A 122 14.20 1.65 -11.76
C VAL A 122 15.05 2.58 -12.63
N ALA A 123 14.49 3.11 -13.72
CA ALA A 123 15.20 4.03 -14.59
C ALA A 123 15.57 5.34 -13.86
N ALA A 124 14.66 5.89 -13.07
CA ALA A 124 14.90 7.09 -12.27
C ALA A 124 16.02 6.88 -11.24
N PHE A 125 16.07 5.70 -10.60
CA PHE A 125 17.16 5.31 -9.72
C PHE A 125 18.50 5.31 -10.44
N GLY A 126 18.59 4.71 -11.63
CA GLY A 126 19.83 4.69 -12.41
C GLY A 126 20.32 6.09 -12.80
N LEU A 127 19.40 7.01 -13.06
CA LEU A 127 19.73 8.41 -13.36
C LEU A 127 20.13 9.21 -12.10
N THR A 128 19.69 8.81 -10.92
CA THR A 128 19.91 9.57 -9.67
C THR A 128 21.13 9.07 -8.92
N CYS A 129 21.37 7.76 -8.94
CA CYS A 129 22.44 7.10 -8.21
C CYS A 129 23.35 6.28 -9.14
N PRO A 130 23.92 6.87 -10.23
CA PRO A 130 24.74 6.12 -11.18
C PRO A 130 25.99 5.50 -10.51
N ALA A 131 26.53 6.14 -9.47
CA ALA A 131 27.67 5.62 -8.70
C ALA A 131 27.38 4.27 -8.03
N LEU A 132 26.11 3.94 -7.74
CA LEU A 132 25.72 2.65 -7.17
C LEU A 132 25.61 1.54 -8.23
N LEU A 133 25.60 1.89 -9.53
CA LEU A 133 25.49 0.91 -10.61
C LEU A 133 26.83 0.24 -10.96
N THR A 134 27.96 0.88 -10.63
CA THR A 134 29.30 0.39 -10.96
C THR A 134 30.20 0.31 -9.73
N GLY A 135 31.34 -0.39 -9.85
CA GLY A 135 32.34 -0.45 -8.78
C GLY A 135 31.86 -1.09 -7.47
N ARG A 136 32.55 -0.77 -6.38
CA ARG A 136 32.27 -1.29 -5.03
C ARG A 136 31.13 -0.50 -4.38
N LEU A 137 30.20 -1.20 -3.73
CA LEU A 137 29.16 -0.54 -2.95
C LEU A 137 29.77 0.17 -1.72
N PRO A 138 29.20 1.32 -1.29
CA PRO A 138 29.53 1.98 -0.03
C PRO A 138 29.59 1.02 1.16
N VAL A 139 30.43 1.33 2.14
CA VAL A 139 30.73 0.44 3.28
C VAL A 139 29.45 0.07 4.02
N GLU A 140 28.62 1.06 4.28
CA GLU A 140 27.36 0.97 5.02
C GLU A 140 26.40 0.00 4.32
N LEU A 141 26.30 0.09 2.99
CA LEU A 141 25.46 -0.83 2.21
C LEU A 141 26.01 -2.25 2.19
N ARG A 142 27.34 -2.42 2.23
CA ARG A 142 27.96 -3.75 2.27
C ARG A 142 27.73 -4.41 3.62
N GLU A 143 27.85 -3.68 4.71
CA GLU A 143 27.61 -4.16 6.07
C GLU A 143 26.17 -4.61 6.26
N ARG A 144 25.20 -3.80 5.81
CA ARG A 144 23.77 -4.17 5.82
C ARG A 144 23.49 -5.45 5.03
N LEU A 145 24.09 -5.59 3.85
CA LEU A 145 23.96 -6.81 3.05
C LEU A 145 24.63 -8.02 3.70
N ALA A 146 25.75 -7.83 4.41
CA ALA A 146 26.43 -8.88 5.17
C ALA A 146 25.62 -9.32 6.39
N ALA A 147 24.88 -8.40 7.02
CA ALA A 147 23.88 -8.69 8.04
C ALA A 147 22.60 -9.36 7.49
N HIS A 148 22.57 -9.72 6.20
CA HIS A 148 21.44 -10.31 5.51
C HIS A 148 20.16 -9.46 5.51
N GLU A 149 20.26 -8.15 5.71
CA GLU A 149 19.11 -7.24 5.69
C GLU A 149 18.41 -7.26 4.32
N ASP A 150 17.08 -7.18 4.33
CA ASP A 150 16.25 -7.08 3.13
C ASP A 150 15.08 -6.12 3.38
N LEU A 151 15.19 -4.90 2.85
CA LEU A 151 14.14 -3.88 2.96
C LEU A 151 13.01 -4.04 1.94
N ARG A 152 13.09 -5.00 1.01
CA ARG A 152 12.04 -5.16 -0.02
C ARG A 152 10.65 -5.42 0.58
N PRO A 153 10.48 -6.33 1.57
CA PRO A 153 9.19 -6.53 2.23
C PRO A 153 8.67 -5.26 2.90
N ARG A 154 9.50 -4.59 3.72
CA ARG A 154 9.15 -3.36 4.44
C ARG A 154 8.74 -2.24 3.50
N ASN A 155 9.51 -1.99 2.45
CA ASN A 155 9.21 -0.96 1.46
C ASN A 155 7.95 -1.29 0.66
N TRP A 156 7.71 -2.56 0.34
CA TRP A 156 6.48 -2.99 -0.29
C TRP A 156 5.25 -2.79 0.63
N ARG A 157 5.35 -3.15 1.92
CA ARG A 157 4.29 -2.90 2.92
C ARG A 157 3.99 -1.42 3.06
N THR A 158 5.03 -0.58 3.14
CA THR A 158 4.91 0.89 3.20
C THR A 158 4.17 1.43 1.98
N ARG A 159 4.53 0.99 0.77
CA ARG A 159 3.84 1.38 -0.46
C ARG A 159 2.38 0.91 -0.47
N ARG A 160 2.13 -0.33 -0.03
CA ARG A 160 0.78 -0.90 0.07
C ARG A 160 -0.07 -0.07 1.04
N LEU A 161 0.43 0.21 2.25
CA LEU A 161 -0.28 1.01 3.23
C LEU A 161 -0.59 2.40 2.68
N GLY A 162 0.39 3.08 2.07
CA GLY A 162 0.14 4.38 1.45
C GLY A 162 -0.94 4.34 0.36
N ALA A 163 -1.01 3.26 -0.42
CA ALA A 163 -2.08 3.08 -1.40
C ALA A 163 -3.46 2.85 -0.76
N LEU A 164 -3.52 2.12 0.35
CA LEU A 164 -4.76 1.89 1.11
C LEU A 164 -5.27 3.20 1.75
N LEU A 165 -4.37 3.97 2.36
CA LEU A 165 -4.70 5.23 3.02
C LEU A 165 -5.21 6.27 2.02
N ARG A 166 -4.59 6.40 0.83
CA ARG A 166 -5.10 7.27 -0.24
C ARG A 166 -6.45 6.82 -0.79
N ALA A 167 -6.81 5.57 -0.58
CA ALA A 167 -8.02 4.99 -1.11
C ALA A 167 -9.20 5.18 -0.15
N THR A 168 -9.01 5.63 1.09
CA THR A 168 -10.10 5.74 2.06
C THR A 168 -10.09 7.09 2.77
N ASP A 169 -11.25 7.72 2.81
CA ASP A 169 -11.50 8.88 3.66
C ASP A 169 -12.11 8.47 5.01
N ASP A 170 -12.69 7.27 5.10
CA ASP A 170 -13.28 6.72 6.33
C ASP A 170 -12.20 6.44 7.40
N PRO A 171 -12.30 7.04 8.60
CA PRO A 171 -11.36 6.84 9.71
C PRO A 171 -11.27 5.38 10.17
N TRP A 172 -12.38 4.65 10.18
CA TRP A 172 -12.37 3.24 10.61
C TRP A 172 -11.66 2.34 9.60
N ALA A 173 -11.90 2.54 8.30
CA ALA A 173 -11.15 1.86 7.26
C ALA A 173 -9.65 2.25 7.25
N ARG A 174 -9.31 3.47 7.67
CA ARG A 174 -7.91 3.92 7.86
C ARG A 174 -7.23 3.12 8.99
N ALA A 175 -7.89 3.03 10.15
CA ALA A 175 -7.43 2.21 11.27
C ALA A 175 -7.33 0.73 10.86
N ALA A 176 -8.31 0.20 10.12
CA ALA A 176 -8.29 -1.18 9.63
C ALA A 176 -7.13 -1.44 8.65
N ALA A 177 -6.75 -0.45 7.83
CA ALA A 177 -5.58 -0.55 6.97
C ALA A 177 -4.28 -0.66 7.76
N MET A 178 -4.13 0.11 8.85
CA MET A 178 -2.97 0.03 9.75
C MET A 178 -2.96 -1.28 10.54
N ALA A 179 -4.10 -1.69 11.12
CA ALA A 179 -4.24 -2.96 11.82
C ALA A 179 -3.91 -4.16 10.91
N SER A 180 -4.19 -4.08 9.62
CA SER A 180 -3.87 -5.15 8.66
C SER A 180 -2.36 -5.41 8.48
N MET A 181 -1.50 -4.48 8.92
CA MET A 181 -0.04 -4.64 8.93
C MET A 181 0.46 -5.34 10.19
N LEU A 182 -0.38 -5.54 11.20
CA LEU A 182 0.01 -6.14 12.47
C LEU A 182 -0.46 -7.60 12.56
N ASP A 183 0.22 -8.38 13.39
CA ASP A 183 -0.29 -9.68 13.81
C ASP A 183 -1.55 -9.51 14.68
N PRO A 184 -2.56 -10.39 14.59
CA PRO A 184 -3.77 -10.27 15.41
C PRO A 184 -3.49 -10.15 16.92
N VAL A 185 -2.42 -10.76 17.44
CA VAL A 185 -2.02 -10.59 18.84
C VAL A 185 -1.61 -9.15 19.12
N GLN A 186 -0.81 -8.55 18.24
CA GLN A 186 -0.39 -7.15 18.35
C GLN A 186 -1.57 -6.17 18.23
N VAL A 187 -2.58 -6.50 17.41
CA VAL A 187 -3.83 -5.71 17.33
C VAL A 187 -4.61 -5.82 18.63
N ALA A 188 -4.72 -7.02 19.22
CA ALA A 188 -5.42 -7.23 20.48
C ALA A 188 -4.80 -6.49 21.67
N GLU A 189 -3.50 -6.23 21.64
CA GLU A 189 -2.81 -5.43 22.65
C GLU A 189 -3.00 -3.92 22.49
N VAL A 190 -3.38 -3.45 21.29
CA VAL A 190 -3.66 -2.03 21.03
C VAL A 190 -5.16 -1.73 21.14
N VAL A 191 -6.00 -2.72 20.87
CA VAL A 191 -7.46 -2.59 20.81
C VAL A 191 -8.10 -3.56 21.80
N ASP A 192 -8.32 -3.08 23.02
CA ASP A 192 -8.89 -3.90 24.10
C ASP A 192 -10.34 -4.33 23.79
N ASP A 193 -11.14 -3.41 23.23
CA ASP A 193 -12.56 -3.67 22.94
C ASP A 193 -12.73 -4.74 21.85
N PRO A 194 -13.37 -5.89 22.15
CA PRO A 194 -13.67 -6.91 21.15
C PRO A 194 -14.58 -6.42 20.00
N TYR A 195 -15.46 -5.45 20.23
CA TYR A 195 -16.36 -4.95 19.18
C TYR A 195 -15.64 -4.06 18.17
N GLU A 196 -14.75 -3.18 18.64
CA GLU A 196 -13.82 -2.44 17.78
C GLU A 196 -12.96 -3.41 16.95
N ARG A 197 -12.41 -4.46 17.58
CA ARG A 197 -11.65 -5.48 16.85
C ARG A 197 -12.46 -6.18 15.77
N ALA A 198 -13.69 -6.59 16.07
CA ALA A 198 -14.59 -7.19 15.10
C ALA A 198 -14.99 -6.21 13.99
N HIS A 199 -15.06 -4.91 14.28
CA HIS A 199 -15.31 -3.88 13.28
C HIS A 199 -14.11 -3.68 12.34
N LEU A 200 -12.89 -3.61 12.89
CA LEU A 200 -11.66 -3.53 12.12
C LEU A 200 -11.47 -4.74 11.21
N ASP A 201 -11.79 -5.95 11.69
CA ASP A 201 -11.68 -7.17 10.87
C ASP A 201 -12.67 -7.17 9.69
N ARG A 202 -13.91 -6.66 9.90
CA ARG A 202 -14.87 -6.47 8.81
C ARG A 202 -14.41 -5.46 7.76
N LEU A 203 -13.70 -4.41 8.18
CA LEU A 203 -13.15 -3.38 7.29
C LEU A 203 -11.77 -3.73 6.75
N ARG A 204 -11.26 -4.93 7.05
CA ARG A 204 -9.91 -5.33 6.67
C ARG A 204 -9.72 -5.22 5.15
N PRO A 205 -8.65 -4.57 4.69
CA PRO A 205 -8.37 -4.45 3.26
C PRO A 205 -8.27 -5.80 2.57
N SER A 206 -8.83 -5.88 1.36
CA SER A 206 -8.71 -7.07 0.52
C SER A 206 -7.24 -7.46 0.26
N ALA A 207 -7.00 -8.77 0.17
CA ALA A 207 -5.70 -9.30 -0.17
C ALA A 207 -5.21 -8.74 -1.53
N PRO A 208 -3.90 -8.51 -1.70
CA PRO A 208 -3.37 -8.07 -2.98
C PRO A 208 -3.72 -9.08 -4.10
N PRO A 209 -3.93 -8.60 -5.33
CA PRO A 209 -4.21 -9.49 -6.46
C PRO A 209 -3.03 -10.44 -6.71
N GLY A 210 -3.34 -11.65 -7.16
CA GLY A 210 -2.32 -12.70 -7.38
C GLY A 210 -1.99 -13.49 -6.12
N MET A 211 -2.81 -13.37 -5.08
CA MET A 211 -2.65 -14.11 -3.83
C MET A 211 -2.70 -15.62 -4.08
N PRO A 212 -1.65 -16.39 -3.70
CA PRO A 212 -1.65 -17.84 -3.79
C PRO A 212 -2.93 -18.50 -3.26
N VAL A 213 -3.44 -19.47 -4.03
CA VAL A 213 -4.64 -20.25 -3.67
C VAL A 213 -4.30 -21.37 -2.68
N ARG A 214 -3.09 -21.94 -2.75
CA ARG A 214 -2.64 -23.03 -1.87
C ARG A 214 -2.35 -22.50 -0.48
N ALA A 215 -2.82 -23.21 0.56
CA ALA A 215 -2.72 -22.80 1.95
C ALA A 215 -1.29 -22.44 2.39
N GLU A 216 -0.30 -23.29 2.13
CA GLU A 216 1.07 -23.02 2.60
C GLU A 216 1.72 -21.81 1.92
N ALA A 217 1.38 -21.59 0.64
CA ALA A 217 1.82 -20.40 -0.09
C ALA A 217 1.06 -19.15 0.39
N ARG A 218 -0.16 -19.34 0.90
CA ARG A 218 -0.94 -18.29 1.52
C ARG A 218 -0.32 -17.82 2.83
N ASP A 219 0.12 -18.75 3.68
CA ASP A 219 0.77 -18.42 4.96
C ASP A 219 2.06 -17.62 4.76
N ILE A 220 2.86 -17.95 3.74
CA ILE A 220 4.06 -17.18 3.39
C ILE A 220 3.71 -15.75 3.00
N ALA A 221 2.70 -15.57 2.16
CA ALA A 221 2.28 -14.23 1.73
C ALA A 221 1.62 -13.43 2.86
N GLU A 222 0.85 -14.08 3.74
CA GLU A 222 0.25 -13.44 4.90
C GLU A 222 1.31 -12.94 5.88
N ARG A 223 2.38 -13.72 6.12
CA ARG A 223 3.54 -13.26 6.89
C ARG A 223 4.25 -12.10 6.20
N LEU A 224 4.44 -12.17 4.89
CA LEU A 224 5.05 -11.06 4.13
C LEU A 224 4.21 -9.77 4.19
N MET A 225 2.90 -9.88 4.41
CA MET A 225 1.99 -8.76 4.53
C MET A 225 2.00 -8.06 5.89
N ARG A 226 2.41 -8.75 6.96
CA ARG A 226 2.46 -8.22 8.32
C ARG A 226 3.87 -7.76 8.65
N ALA A 227 4.02 -6.67 9.39
CA ALA A 227 5.29 -6.20 9.91
C ALA A 227 5.98 -7.29 10.74
N ASP A 228 7.30 -7.34 10.61
CA ASP A 228 8.13 -8.39 11.22
C ASP A 228 9.30 -7.77 12.02
N ASP A 229 9.74 -6.57 11.63
CA ASP A 229 10.76 -5.83 12.38
C ASP A 229 10.13 -5.17 13.62
N PRO A 230 10.74 -5.27 14.81
CA PRO A 230 10.26 -4.59 16.01
C PRO A 230 10.02 -3.09 15.82
N ASP A 231 10.85 -2.40 15.03
CA ASP A 231 10.72 -0.97 14.79
C ASP A 231 9.45 -0.64 13.97
N GLU A 232 9.17 -1.45 12.97
CA GLU A 232 8.04 -1.35 12.08
C GLU A 232 6.73 -1.73 12.81
N ILE A 233 6.78 -2.78 13.64
CA ILE A 233 5.66 -3.18 14.50
C ILE A 233 5.32 -2.03 15.45
N LEU A 234 6.30 -1.47 16.15
CA LEU A 234 6.07 -0.35 17.07
C LEU A 234 5.46 0.85 16.34
N TRP A 235 6.00 1.21 15.17
CA TRP A 235 5.47 2.30 14.36
C TRP A 235 4.00 2.08 13.97
N HIS A 236 3.64 0.87 13.53
CA HIS A 236 2.25 0.54 13.18
C HIS A 236 1.33 0.54 14.40
N ARG A 237 1.78 0.08 15.57
CA ARG A 237 1.00 0.13 16.81
C ARG A 237 0.68 1.57 17.22
N MET A 238 1.68 2.44 17.21
CA MET A 238 1.48 3.87 17.50
C MET A 238 0.55 4.53 16.49
N SER A 239 0.73 4.23 15.20
CA SER A 239 -0.13 4.76 14.14
C SER A 239 -1.58 4.28 14.29
N LEU A 240 -1.78 3.00 14.64
CA LEU A 240 -3.10 2.43 14.88
C LEU A 240 -3.80 3.09 16.07
N ALA A 241 -3.10 3.28 17.19
CA ALA A 241 -3.67 3.96 18.36
C ALA A 241 -4.17 5.37 18.01
N LEU A 242 -3.35 6.16 17.31
CA LEU A 242 -3.73 7.50 16.85
C LEU A 242 -4.93 7.48 15.89
N ALA A 243 -4.95 6.53 14.95
CA ALA A 243 -6.07 6.41 14.00
C ALA A 243 -7.37 5.97 14.69
N LEU A 244 -7.29 5.18 15.77
CA LEU A 244 -8.46 4.80 16.57
C LEU A 244 -9.01 5.98 17.35
N ASP A 245 -8.15 6.80 17.94
CA ASP A 245 -8.59 7.99 18.66
C ASP A 245 -9.31 8.98 17.73
N GLU A 246 -8.79 9.15 16.50
CA GLU A 246 -9.48 9.91 15.45
C GLU A 246 -10.82 9.27 15.08
N ALA A 247 -10.86 7.96 14.82
CA ALA A 247 -12.08 7.26 14.44
C ALA A 247 -13.17 7.32 15.51
N ARG A 248 -12.80 7.11 16.79
CA ARG A 248 -13.72 7.21 17.94
C ARG A 248 -14.29 8.61 18.12
N THR A 249 -13.50 9.64 17.82
CA THR A 249 -13.94 11.05 17.90
C THR A 249 -14.99 11.37 16.84
N GLU A 250 -14.83 10.84 15.63
CA GLU A 250 -15.78 11.07 14.53
C GLU A 250 -17.03 10.19 14.65
N GLN A 251 -16.85 8.90 14.92
CA GLN A 251 -17.95 7.94 15.01
C GLN A 251 -17.58 6.76 15.93
N PRO A 252 -18.31 6.52 17.02
CA PRO A 252 -18.12 5.33 17.85
C PRO A 252 -18.30 4.04 17.03
N ALA A 253 -17.56 2.99 17.38
CA ALA A 253 -17.71 1.69 16.72
C ALA A 253 -19.15 1.16 16.86
N PRO A 254 -19.66 0.45 15.83
CA PRO A 254 -21.01 -0.10 15.88
C PRO A 254 -21.11 -1.21 16.94
N TYR A 255 -21.76 -0.88 18.06
CA TYR A 255 -22.07 -1.81 19.15
C TYR A 255 -23.36 -2.59 18.88
N PRO A 256 -23.42 -3.90 19.17
CA PRO A 256 -24.67 -4.65 19.16
C PRO A 256 -25.64 -4.05 20.18
N GLY A 257 -26.77 -3.53 19.71
CA GLY A 257 -27.79 -2.88 20.55
C GLY A 257 -27.82 -1.34 20.49
N ALA A 258 -26.83 -0.70 19.86
CA ALA A 258 -26.79 0.75 19.67
C ALA A 258 -27.67 1.25 18.50
N SER A 259 -28.42 0.37 17.82
CA SER A 259 -29.54 0.78 16.97
C SER A 259 -30.70 1.25 17.86
N GLY A 260 -30.50 2.40 18.50
CA GLY A 260 -31.54 3.24 19.05
C GLY A 260 -32.44 3.69 17.90
N ARG A 261 -33.58 3.02 17.78
CA ARG A 261 -34.75 3.39 16.99
C ARG A 261 -34.98 4.91 17.07
N PRO A 262 -34.97 5.69 15.96
CA PRO A 262 -35.57 7.00 15.99
C PRO A 262 -37.07 6.80 16.23
N GLY A 263 -37.60 7.53 17.20
CA GLY A 263 -38.96 7.39 17.72
C GLY A 263 -40.00 7.26 16.61
N ALA A 264 -40.59 6.08 16.53
CA ALA A 264 -41.95 5.89 16.01
C ALA A 264 -42.79 5.39 17.18
N ALA A 265 -43.13 6.33 18.06
CA ALA A 265 -44.39 6.25 18.79
C ALA A 265 -45.48 6.51 17.76
N GLY A 266 -46.05 5.43 17.24
CA GLY A 266 -47.09 5.42 16.22
C GLY A 266 -47.83 4.09 16.30
N GLU A 267 -48.89 4.12 17.09
CA GLU A 267 -50.10 3.30 17.01
C GLU A 267 -49.96 1.81 16.72
N TRP A 268 -50.17 1.01 17.75
CA TRP A 268 -50.88 -0.27 17.60
C TRP A 268 -52.27 -0.12 18.25
N PRO A 269 -53.36 -0.40 17.51
CA PRO A 269 -54.72 -0.22 18.01
C PRO A 269 -55.18 -1.42 18.84
N GLY A 270 -55.84 -1.11 19.97
CA GLY A 270 -57.08 -1.78 20.40
C GLY A 270 -56.99 -3.17 21.05
N GLY A 271 -57.40 -3.22 22.33
CA GLY A 271 -57.78 -4.43 23.07
C GLY A 271 -56.97 -4.58 24.34
N GLY A 272 -57.34 -4.04 25.50
CA GLY A 272 -58.67 -3.98 26.10
C GLY A 272 -58.72 -5.02 27.22
N VAL A 273 -58.45 -4.60 28.46
CA VAL A 273 -59.18 -5.03 29.67
C VAL A 273 -58.78 -4.12 30.84
N SER A 274 -59.74 -3.32 31.27
CA SER A 274 -59.75 -2.58 32.54
C SER A 274 -60.05 -3.51 33.71
N LEU A 275 -59.25 -3.39 34.76
CA LEU A 275 -59.57 -3.56 36.19
C LEU A 275 -58.42 -2.84 36.91
N GLY A 276 -58.57 -1.68 37.54
CA GLY A 276 -59.60 -1.30 38.50
C GLY A 276 -58.92 -1.24 39.87
N MET A 277 -58.46 -0.06 40.30
CA MET A 277 -58.63 0.50 41.66
C MET A 277 -57.76 1.73 41.92
N SER A 278 -58.44 2.73 42.49
CA SER A 278 -57.98 4.02 42.96
C SER A 278 -56.95 3.97 44.09
N ARG A 279 -56.00 4.92 44.10
CA ARG A 279 -55.93 6.03 45.09
C ARG A 279 -54.73 6.96 44.81
N ARG A 280 -55.01 8.27 44.74
CA ARG A 280 -54.06 9.41 44.79
C ARG A 280 -53.68 9.72 46.26
N PRO A 281 -52.92 10.80 46.56
CA PRO A 281 -51.53 11.12 46.17
C PRO A 281 -50.66 11.47 47.39
N GLY A 282 -49.34 11.45 47.26
CA GLY A 282 -48.40 11.96 48.26
C GLY A 282 -47.54 13.07 47.67
N VAL A 283 -47.84 14.30 48.04
CA VAL A 283 -47.08 15.53 47.74
C VAL A 283 -45.78 15.51 48.55
N ALA A 284 -44.64 15.71 47.89
CA ALA A 284 -43.42 16.17 48.54
C ALA A 284 -42.73 17.20 47.64
N THR A 285 -42.82 18.44 48.11
CA THR A 285 -42.19 19.66 47.67
C THR A 285 -40.67 19.56 47.82
N ALA A 286 -39.92 19.91 46.77
CA ALA A 286 -38.55 20.40 46.90
C ALA A 286 -38.29 21.44 45.80
N GLU A 287 -37.98 22.64 46.26
CA GLU A 287 -37.74 23.88 45.51
C GLU A 287 -36.44 23.89 44.68
N PRO A 288 -36.27 24.89 43.78
CA PRO A 288 -35.36 24.84 42.64
C PRO A 288 -34.07 25.67 42.79
N GLY A 289 -33.04 25.30 42.03
CA GLY A 289 -32.00 26.21 41.52
C GLY A 289 -30.56 25.67 41.58
N PRO A 290 -29.59 26.23 40.83
CA PRO A 290 -29.69 27.24 39.78
C PRO A 290 -29.16 26.77 38.39
N LEU A 291 -29.56 27.55 37.40
CA LEU A 291 -29.18 27.49 35.98
C LEU A 291 -27.67 27.70 35.78
N LEU A 292 -27.05 26.81 35.00
CA LEU A 292 -25.76 27.04 34.35
C LEU A 292 -25.99 27.45 32.88
N PRO A 293 -25.20 28.40 32.34
CA PRO A 293 -25.46 29.04 31.04
C PRO A 293 -25.13 28.14 29.84
N PRO A 294 -25.74 28.38 28.66
CA PRO A 294 -25.40 27.65 27.45
C PRO A 294 -23.99 27.99 26.97
N ALA A 295 -23.30 26.93 26.51
CA ALA A 295 -21.96 27.00 25.95
C ALA A 295 -21.88 28.00 24.80
N ARG A 296 -20.88 28.88 24.88
CA ARG A 296 -20.40 29.75 23.81
C ARG A 296 -20.05 28.92 22.58
N ALA A 297 -20.57 29.33 21.43
CA ALA A 297 -20.09 28.91 20.12
C ALA A 297 -18.60 29.27 19.98
N VAL A 298 -17.77 28.29 19.60
CA VAL A 298 -16.35 28.46 19.25
C VAL A 298 -16.22 28.21 17.73
N PRO A 299 -15.47 29.06 17.00
CA PRO A 299 -15.58 29.18 15.55
C PRO A 299 -14.90 28.04 14.79
N ALA A 300 -15.33 27.86 13.54
CA ALA A 300 -14.70 26.98 12.57
C ALA A 300 -13.19 27.26 12.41
N MET A 301 -12.36 26.33 12.87
CA MET A 301 -10.96 26.17 12.43
C MET A 301 -10.95 25.03 11.40
N ARG A 302 -10.82 25.31 10.10
CA ARG A 302 -9.56 25.53 9.36
C ARG A 302 -8.69 24.26 9.33
N ALA A 303 -8.74 23.61 8.16
CA ALA A 303 -7.81 22.65 7.56
C ALA A 303 -6.84 21.89 8.50
N VAL A 304 -7.06 20.58 8.61
CA VAL A 304 -6.13 19.60 9.19
C VAL A 304 -4.78 19.65 8.43
N PRO A 305 -3.63 19.73 9.12
CA PRO A 305 -2.33 19.67 8.46
C PRO A 305 -2.08 18.25 7.92
N SER A 306 -1.54 18.18 6.71
CA SER A 306 -1.03 16.92 6.14
C SER A 306 0.03 16.32 7.06
N LEU A 307 -0.11 15.02 7.36
CA LEU A 307 0.91 14.21 8.03
C LEU A 307 2.31 14.45 7.42
N PRO A 308 3.35 14.68 8.25
CA PRO A 308 4.71 14.84 7.74
C PRO A 308 5.21 13.53 7.10
N PRO A 309 6.06 13.60 6.07
CA PRO A 309 6.70 12.42 5.50
C PRO A 309 7.59 11.74 6.55
N LEU A 310 7.55 10.39 6.55
CA LEU A 310 8.43 9.53 7.34
C LEU A 310 9.91 9.97 7.20
N PRO A 311 10.66 10.13 8.30
CA PRO A 311 12.10 10.33 8.20
C PRO A 311 12.77 9.05 7.63
N PRO A 312 13.78 9.18 6.76
CA PRO A 312 14.65 8.05 6.45
C PRO A 312 15.35 7.59 7.74
N ALA A 313 15.46 6.27 7.92
CA ALA A 313 16.16 5.68 9.06
C ALA A 313 17.58 6.28 9.18
N VAL A 314 17.81 7.02 10.26
CA VAL A 314 19.13 7.50 10.66
C VAL A 314 19.73 6.44 11.59
N PRO A 315 20.99 6.01 11.40
CA PRO A 315 21.59 4.97 12.21
C PRO A 315 21.91 5.47 13.62
N VAL A 316 21.46 4.74 14.64
CA VAL A 316 22.01 4.84 15.99
C VAL A 316 23.32 4.05 15.99
N ALA A 317 24.43 4.76 16.19
CA ALA A 317 25.73 4.15 16.40
C ALA A 317 25.78 3.52 17.80
N SER A 318 25.79 2.19 17.87
CA SER A 318 26.10 1.47 19.11
C SER A 318 27.61 1.30 19.23
N ALA A 319 28.20 1.90 20.26
CA ALA A 319 29.59 1.74 20.66
C ALA A 319 29.88 0.29 21.15
N PRO A 320 31.13 -0.20 21.06
CA PRO A 320 31.46 -1.58 21.36
C PRO A 320 31.63 -1.81 22.87
N VAL A 321 30.97 -2.84 23.39
CA VAL A 321 31.28 -3.39 24.71
C VAL A 321 32.30 -4.51 24.53
N HIS A 322 33.49 -4.29 25.11
CA HIS A 322 34.54 -5.29 25.26
C HIS A 322 34.20 -6.28 26.38
N GLY A 323 34.58 -7.56 26.18
CA GLY A 323 34.70 -8.59 27.21
C GLY A 323 33.45 -9.46 27.35
N LEU A 324 33.50 -10.79 27.54
CA LEU A 324 34.57 -11.72 27.85
C LEU A 324 34.27 -13.05 27.15
N VAL A 325 35.34 -13.72 26.71
CA VAL A 325 35.35 -15.13 26.27
C VAL A 325 35.20 -16.03 27.51
N PRO A 326 34.56 -17.21 27.36
CA PRO A 326 35.18 -18.41 27.91
C PRO A 326 35.38 -19.48 26.85
N ALA A 327 36.52 -20.16 27.01
CA ALA A 327 37.05 -21.18 26.14
C ALA A 327 36.44 -22.57 26.42
N SER A 328 36.56 -23.41 25.39
CA SER A 328 36.71 -24.87 25.43
C SER A 328 35.47 -25.75 25.62
N ALA A 329 35.16 -26.55 24.60
CA ALA A 329 35.44 -27.99 24.66
C ALA A 329 35.43 -28.60 23.25
N SER A 330 36.55 -29.22 22.90
CA SER A 330 36.75 -30.05 21.72
C SER A 330 35.84 -31.27 21.74
N GLY A 331 35.18 -31.55 20.61
CA GLY A 331 34.52 -32.80 20.33
C GLY A 331 34.68 -33.13 18.84
N SER A 332 35.63 -34.01 18.53
CA SER A 332 35.83 -34.57 17.19
C SER A 332 34.57 -35.27 16.69
N ALA A 333 34.10 -34.90 15.50
CA ALA A 333 33.10 -35.66 14.75
C ALA A 333 33.74 -36.19 13.44
N PRO A 334 33.42 -37.42 13.02
CA PRO A 334 34.14 -38.15 11.97
C PRO A 334 33.78 -37.66 10.56
N ALA A 335 34.74 -37.86 9.64
CA ALA A 335 34.67 -37.48 8.23
C ALA A 335 33.49 -38.14 7.49
N PRO A 336 32.79 -37.41 6.60
CA PRO A 336 31.77 -38.00 5.72
C PRO A 336 32.41 -38.79 4.56
N ALA A 337 31.81 -39.94 4.27
CA ALA A 337 32.20 -40.87 3.20
C ALA A 337 32.10 -40.25 1.78
N PRO A 338 32.90 -40.74 0.81
CA PRO A 338 32.92 -40.21 -0.55
C PRO A 338 31.63 -40.54 -1.33
N ALA A 339 31.15 -39.55 -2.09
CA ALA A 339 29.98 -39.65 -2.95
C ALA A 339 30.22 -40.55 -4.19
N PRO A 340 29.21 -41.29 -4.68
CA PRO A 340 29.30 -42.10 -5.89
C PRO A 340 29.33 -41.23 -7.18
N PRO A 341 29.92 -41.73 -8.28
CA PRO A 341 30.07 -40.97 -9.53
C PRO A 341 28.74 -40.76 -10.27
N PRO A 342 28.62 -39.68 -11.08
CA PRO A 342 27.40 -39.33 -11.81
C PRO A 342 27.13 -40.27 -12.99
N ALA A 343 25.85 -40.58 -13.20
CA ALA A 343 25.36 -41.36 -14.34
C ALA A 343 25.46 -40.57 -15.67
N PRO A 344 25.66 -41.25 -16.82
CA PRO A 344 25.82 -40.62 -18.13
C PRO A 344 24.52 -40.01 -18.66
N ALA A 345 24.65 -38.87 -19.36
CA ALA A 345 23.54 -38.10 -19.93
C ALA A 345 22.87 -38.79 -21.13
N PRO A 346 21.54 -38.63 -21.31
CA PRO A 346 20.84 -39.16 -22.47
C PRO A 346 21.12 -38.34 -23.75
N PRO A 347 21.01 -38.95 -24.95
CA PRO A 347 21.30 -38.30 -26.22
C PRO A 347 20.26 -37.22 -26.60
N PRO A 348 20.65 -36.20 -27.39
CA PRO A 348 19.75 -35.11 -27.78
C PRO A 348 18.70 -35.55 -28.82
N ALA A 349 17.47 -35.10 -28.61
CA ALA A 349 16.35 -35.28 -29.55
C ALA A 349 16.52 -34.40 -30.81
N PRO A 350 16.00 -34.83 -31.98
CA PRO A 350 16.15 -34.12 -33.24
C PRO A 350 15.30 -32.84 -33.30
N VAL A 351 15.88 -31.80 -33.91
CA VAL A 351 15.28 -30.49 -34.16
C VAL A 351 14.33 -30.59 -35.36
N PRO A 352 13.04 -30.20 -35.26
CA PRO A 352 12.20 -30.05 -36.44
C PRO A 352 12.51 -28.73 -37.16
N ALA A 353 12.87 -28.84 -38.43
CA ALA A 353 12.97 -27.75 -39.37
C ALA A 353 11.57 -27.22 -39.74
N GLY A 354 11.41 -25.89 -39.79
CA GLY A 354 10.24 -25.24 -40.36
C GLY A 354 9.84 -23.94 -39.65
N LEU A 355 10.39 -22.81 -40.08
CA LEU A 355 9.85 -21.48 -39.79
C LEU A 355 9.38 -20.85 -41.10
N PRO A 356 8.11 -20.42 -41.22
CA PRO A 356 7.71 -19.45 -42.22
C PRO A 356 8.01 -18.01 -41.77
N SER A 357 8.26 -17.18 -42.78
CA SER A 357 8.75 -15.80 -42.74
C SER A 357 7.93 -14.78 -41.93
N ALA A 358 8.72 -13.88 -41.34
CA ALA A 358 8.49 -12.45 -41.08
C ALA A 358 7.18 -11.82 -41.58
N VAL A 359 6.26 -11.55 -40.64
CA VAL A 359 5.36 -10.38 -40.64
C VAL A 359 5.26 -9.87 -39.19
N ASP A 360 5.48 -8.57 -39.01
CA ASP A 360 5.34 -7.75 -37.80
C ASP A 360 5.99 -8.25 -36.49
N ARG A 361 7.31 -8.08 -36.43
CA ARG A 361 8.05 -8.12 -35.17
C ARG A 361 7.83 -6.79 -34.43
N PRO A 362 7.28 -6.76 -33.20
CA PRO A 362 7.28 -5.55 -32.38
C PRO A 362 8.72 -5.05 -32.21
N PRO A 363 8.95 -3.73 -32.03
CA PRO A 363 10.30 -3.18 -31.89
C PRO A 363 11.06 -3.98 -30.83
N SER A 364 12.30 -4.37 -31.17
CA SER A 364 13.15 -5.15 -30.27
C SER A 364 13.18 -4.47 -28.89
N ARG A 365 13.04 -5.27 -27.82
CA ARG A 365 13.10 -4.83 -26.41
C ARG A 365 14.15 -3.72 -26.12
N PRO A 366 15.37 -3.71 -26.71
CA PRO A 366 16.31 -2.60 -26.55
C PRO A 366 15.81 -1.24 -27.07
N ALA A 367 15.06 -1.19 -28.18
CA ALA A 367 14.52 0.07 -28.72
C ALA A 367 13.40 0.64 -27.82
N ALA A 368 12.56 -0.22 -27.25
CA ALA A 368 11.55 0.20 -26.27
C ALA A 368 12.19 0.76 -24.99
N ARG A 369 13.26 0.11 -24.52
CA ARG A 369 14.08 0.57 -23.38
C ARG A 369 14.73 1.93 -23.64
N ALA A 370 15.40 2.10 -24.77
CA ALA A 370 16.06 3.36 -25.12
C ALA A 370 15.05 4.51 -25.19
N ARG A 371 13.87 4.26 -25.79
CA ARG A 371 12.77 5.24 -25.86
C ARG A 371 12.21 5.61 -24.48
N LEU A 372 12.07 4.63 -23.58
CA LEU A 372 11.66 4.87 -22.18
C LEU A 372 12.67 5.77 -21.46
N LEU A 373 13.96 5.42 -21.51
CA LEU A 373 15.01 6.19 -20.84
C LEU A 373 15.13 7.62 -21.41
N ASP A 374 15.02 7.77 -22.73
CA ASP A 374 15.06 9.06 -23.40
C ASP A 374 13.84 9.94 -23.06
N ARG A 375 12.64 9.34 -22.98
CA ARG A 375 11.44 10.04 -22.49
C ARG A 375 11.55 10.47 -21.04
N LEU A 376 12.07 9.60 -20.17
CA LEU A 376 12.27 9.94 -18.75
C LEU A 376 13.30 11.06 -18.58
N ARG A 377 14.38 11.06 -19.37
CA ARG A 377 15.34 12.17 -19.42
C ARG A 377 14.68 13.48 -19.86
N ARG A 378 13.89 13.46 -20.94
CA ARG A 378 13.13 14.64 -21.41
C ARG A 378 12.15 15.17 -20.37
N ARG A 379 11.41 14.28 -19.70
CA ARG A 379 10.45 14.66 -18.65
C ARG A 379 11.16 15.32 -17.46
N ARG A 380 12.28 14.76 -17.01
CA ARG A 380 13.07 15.33 -15.91
C ARG A 380 13.67 16.70 -16.28
N ALA A 381 14.06 16.88 -17.53
CA ALA A 381 14.49 18.19 -18.05
C ALA A 381 13.34 19.21 -18.05
N ALA A 382 12.13 18.79 -18.44
CA ALA A 382 10.94 19.64 -18.40
C ALA A 382 10.54 20.04 -16.97
N ASP A 383 10.59 19.10 -16.01
CA ASP A 383 10.29 19.37 -14.60
C ASP A 383 11.33 20.30 -13.96
N ARG A 384 12.63 20.16 -14.31
CA ARG A 384 13.69 21.11 -13.90
C ARG A 384 13.51 22.50 -14.51
N GLY A 385 13.03 22.58 -15.75
CA GLY A 385 12.72 23.86 -16.41
C GLY A 385 11.55 24.61 -15.75
N ARG A 386 10.56 23.90 -15.20
CA ARG A 386 9.42 24.48 -14.47
C ARG A 386 9.77 25.00 -13.08
N ALA A 387 10.75 24.38 -12.40
CA ALA A 387 11.22 24.81 -11.08
C ALA A 387 12.13 26.06 -11.09
N GLY A 388 12.61 26.48 -12.26
CA GLY A 388 13.50 27.65 -12.43
C GLY A 388 12.79 29.02 -12.61
N GLY A 389 11.46 29.07 -12.54
CA GLY A 389 10.68 30.29 -12.74
C GLY A 389 10.76 31.27 -11.57
N ARG A 390 11.74 32.20 -11.62
CA ARG A 390 11.81 33.51 -10.93
C ARG A 390 11.08 33.64 -9.58
N LYS A 391 11.81 33.43 -8.48
CA LYS A 391 11.46 34.08 -7.20
C LYS A 391 11.73 35.59 -7.35
N ARG A 392 10.68 36.40 -7.46
CA ARG A 392 10.77 37.84 -7.16
C ARG A 392 10.92 37.99 -5.63
N PRO A 393 11.84 38.84 -5.14
CA PRO A 393 11.91 39.14 -3.71
C PRO A 393 10.68 39.98 -3.34
N ALA A 394 9.85 39.48 -2.43
CA ALA A 394 8.80 40.26 -1.79
C ALA A 394 9.40 40.97 -0.57
N SER A 395 9.58 42.28 -0.68
CA SER A 395 9.76 43.21 0.43
C SER A 395 8.48 43.22 1.29
N TRP A 396 8.63 43.08 2.60
CA TRP A 396 7.56 43.30 3.58
C TRP A 396 7.81 44.64 4.30
N PRO A 397 6.78 45.46 4.58
CA PRO A 397 6.83 46.50 5.61
C PRO A 397 6.74 45.92 7.02
#